data_AF-A0A7C4Z7E2-F1
#
_entry.id   AF-A0A7C4Z7E2-F1
#
_cell.length_a   1.000
_cell.length_b   1.000
_cell.length_c   1.000
_cell.angle_alpha   90.00
_cell.angle_beta   90.00
_cell.angle_gamma   90.00
#
_symmetry.space_group_name_H-M   'P 1'
#
loop_
_entity.id
_entity.type
_entity.pdbx_description
1 polymer ?
#
loop_
_entity_poly.entity_id
_entity_poly.type
_entity_poly.pdbx_seq_one_letter_code
_entity_poly.pdbx_strand_id
1 'polypeptide(L)'
;ARLERNLAGIRGFTDLLVEHGLEGAVERVLEGLGLEWTDLRSLGYAEDAVPLRFACRCSREKALDALAYFSPEEREAMIREDGGAEVICHWCGEVYRFSPEELRALGAEEVRCPDCGELWYKKRADGVEIVYPEAVCRCGRPVQIEPETPSA
;
A
#
# COMPACT_ATOMS: atom_id res chain seq x y z
N ALA A 1 -15.77 -29.50 26.07
CA ALA A 1 -14.98 -29.01 27.21
C ALA A 1 -15.65 -27.73 27.77
N ARG A 2 -15.00 -26.98 28.69
CA ARG A 2 -15.57 -25.74 29.26
C ARG A 2 -15.67 -24.61 28.22
N LEU A 3 -14.63 -24.44 27.40
CA LEU A 3 -14.55 -23.40 26.38
C LEU A 3 -15.71 -23.47 25.38
N GLU A 4 -16.05 -24.65 24.87
CA GLU A 4 -17.13 -24.84 23.90
C GLU A 4 -18.49 -24.51 24.50
N ARG A 5 -18.70 -24.72 25.81
CA ARG A 5 -19.93 -24.30 26.49
C ARG A 5 -20.02 -22.78 26.61
N ASN A 6 -18.90 -22.11 26.90
CA ASN A 6 -18.84 -20.65 26.97
C ASN A 6 -19.14 -20.05 25.60
N LEU A 7 -18.53 -20.59 24.53
CA LEU A 7 -18.77 -20.17 23.15
C LEU A 7 -20.21 -20.43 22.69
N ALA A 8 -20.80 -21.58 23.02
CA ALA A 8 -22.18 -21.91 22.64
C ALA A 8 -23.23 -20.96 23.25
N GLY A 9 -22.90 -20.28 24.35
CA GLY A 9 -23.77 -19.29 24.99
C GLY A 9 -23.71 -17.87 24.40
N ILE A 10 -22.78 -17.60 23.48
CA ILE A 10 -22.58 -16.27 22.90
C ILE A 10 -23.49 -16.12 21.67
N ARG A 11 -24.39 -15.13 21.71
CA ARG A 11 -25.39 -14.86 20.65
C ARG A 11 -24.81 -14.12 19.43
N GLY A 12 -23.63 -13.53 19.58
CA GLY A 12 -22.87 -12.86 18.53
C GLY A 12 -21.64 -12.18 19.12
N PHE A 13 -20.52 -12.18 18.41
CA PHE A 13 -19.29 -11.56 18.92
C PHE A 13 -19.38 -10.02 18.97
N THR A 14 -20.10 -9.41 18.02
CA THR A 14 -20.32 -7.96 18.00
C THR A 14 -21.11 -7.49 19.22
N ASP A 15 -22.20 -8.16 19.58
CA ASP A 15 -23.00 -7.81 20.76
C ASP A 15 -22.18 -7.94 22.04
N LEU A 16 -21.38 -9.02 22.14
CA LEU A 16 -20.49 -9.25 23.26
C LEU A 16 -19.47 -8.11 23.44
N LEU A 17 -18.87 -7.65 22.33
CA LEU A 17 -17.93 -6.52 22.35
C LEU A 17 -18.62 -5.20 22.71
N VAL A 18 -19.86 -4.98 22.24
CA VAL A 18 -20.62 -3.75 22.55
C VAL A 18 -21.05 -3.70 24.01
N GLU A 19 -21.48 -4.83 24.59
CA GLU A 19 -21.96 -4.90 25.97
C GLU A 19 -20.82 -4.91 27.00
N HIS A 20 -19.69 -5.56 26.68
CA HIS A 20 -18.64 -5.87 27.66
C HIS A 20 -17.24 -5.35 27.29
N GLY A 21 -17.08 -4.73 26.11
CA GLY A 21 -15.76 -4.37 25.59
C GLY A 21 -14.92 -5.61 25.24
N LEU A 22 -13.66 -5.39 24.84
CA LEU A 22 -12.75 -6.47 24.47
C LEU A 22 -12.36 -7.34 25.67
N GLU A 23 -11.99 -6.72 26.80
CA GLU A 23 -11.53 -7.42 28.00
C GLU A 23 -12.66 -8.28 28.59
N GLY A 24 -13.85 -7.70 28.77
CA GLY A 24 -15.01 -8.44 29.27
C GLY A 24 -15.48 -9.55 28.33
N ALA A 25 -15.35 -9.37 27.01
CA ALA A 25 -15.60 -10.43 26.04
C ALA A 25 -14.64 -11.62 26.22
N VAL A 26 -13.34 -11.36 26.43
CA VAL A 26 -12.33 -12.39 26.68
C VAL A 26 -12.57 -13.10 28.01
N GLU A 27 -12.87 -12.36 29.07
CA GLU A 27 -13.24 -12.92 30.39
C GLU A 27 -14.44 -13.86 30.28
N ARG A 28 -15.46 -13.48 29.50
CA ARG A 28 -16.65 -14.31 29.28
C ARG A 28 -16.33 -15.59 28.51
N VAL A 29 -15.53 -15.50 27.46
CA VAL A 29 -15.11 -16.67 26.67
C VAL A 29 -14.26 -17.63 27.52
N LEU A 30 -13.38 -17.10 28.36
CA LEU A 30 -12.44 -17.86 29.19
C LEU A 30 -12.93 -18.12 30.62
N GLU A 31 -14.23 -17.92 30.88
CA GLU A 31 -14.83 -18.14 32.20
C GLU A 31 -14.53 -19.55 32.74
N GLY A 32 -13.89 -19.61 33.91
CA GLY A 32 -13.52 -20.85 34.57
C GLY A 32 -12.32 -21.58 33.95
N LEU A 33 -11.51 -20.91 33.13
CA LEU A 33 -10.26 -21.42 32.55
C LEU A 33 -9.00 -20.78 33.14
N GLY A 34 -9.13 -19.89 34.13
CA GLY A 34 -7.98 -19.27 34.82
C GLY A 34 -7.28 -18.21 33.96
N LEU A 35 -8.02 -17.25 33.43
CA LEU A 35 -7.45 -16.12 32.69
C LEU A 35 -6.57 -15.27 33.61
N GLU A 36 -5.32 -15.04 33.18
CA GLU A 36 -4.39 -14.09 33.77
C GLU A 36 -4.05 -13.02 32.73
N TRP A 37 -4.31 -11.76 33.07
CA TRP A 37 -3.96 -10.62 32.22
C TRP A 37 -2.47 -10.32 32.32
N THR A 38 -1.83 -10.01 31.20
CA THR A 38 -0.44 -9.54 31.17
C THR A 38 -0.42 -8.03 31.34
N ASP A 39 0.38 -7.53 32.28
CA ASP A 39 0.63 -6.09 32.43
C ASP A 39 1.51 -5.59 31.26
N LEU A 40 0.91 -4.96 30.27
CA LEU A 40 1.58 -4.42 29.09
C LEU A 40 2.45 -3.21 29.44
N ARG A 41 2.28 -2.56 30.59
CA ARG A 41 3.20 -1.50 31.03
C ARG A 41 4.60 -2.04 31.27
N SER A 42 4.71 -3.30 31.69
CA SER A 42 6.00 -4.00 31.81
C SER A 42 6.71 -4.16 30.45
N LEU A 43 5.95 -4.10 29.34
CA LEU A 43 6.44 -4.17 27.97
C LEU A 43 6.60 -2.79 27.32
N GLY A 44 6.42 -1.71 28.08
CA GLY A 44 6.60 -0.32 27.62
C GLY A 44 5.36 0.35 27.03
N TYR A 45 4.16 -0.22 27.17
CA TYR A 45 2.92 0.44 26.78
C TYR A 45 2.42 1.39 27.87
N ALA A 46 2.04 2.62 27.49
CA ALA A 46 1.67 3.66 28.45
C ALA A 46 0.30 3.42 29.14
N GLU A 47 -0.67 2.91 28.38
CA GLU A 47 -2.07 2.81 28.82
C GLU A 47 -2.51 1.37 29.10
N ASP A 48 -1.55 0.47 29.38
CA ASP A 48 -1.80 -0.98 29.53
C ASP A 48 -2.58 -1.60 28.36
N ALA A 49 -2.42 -1.00 27.18
CA ALA A 49 -3.13 -1.35 25.96
C ALA A 49 -2.22 -1.13 24.75
N VAL A 50 -2.45 -1.90 23.69
CA VAL A 50 -1.78 -1.71 22.39
C VAL A 50 -2.64 -0.74 21.56
N PRO A 51 -2.16 0.47 21.22
CA PRO A 51 -2.94 1.42 20.44
C PRO A 51 -3.13 0.90 19.01
N LEU A 52 -4.38 0.75 18.61
CA LEU A 52 -4.75 0.31 17.27
C LEU A 52 -5.43 1.45 16.50
N ARG A 53 -4.98 1.67 15.27
CA ARG A 53 -5.62 2.58 14.33
C ARG A 53 -5.55 2.03 12.92
N PHE A 54 -6.54 2.37 12.10
CA PHE A 54 -6.40 2.22 10.67
C PHE A 54 -5.29 3.15 10.16
N ALA A 55 -4.34 2.61 9.40
CA ALA A 55 -3.25 3.38 8.80
C ALA A 55 -2.90 2.82 7.43
N CYS A 56 -3.16 3.61 6.38
CA CYS A 56 -2.71 3.29 5.03
C CYS A 56 -1.28 3.82 4.79
N ARG A 57 -0.51 3.11 3.96
CA ARG A 57 0.86 3.47 3.58
C ARG A 57 0.95 4.15 2.21
N CYS A 58 -0.18 4.52 1.60
CA CYS A 58 -0.20 5.29 0.37
C CYS A 58 0.38 6.69 0.63
N SER A 59 0.94 7.29 -0.41
CA SER A 59 1.40 8.67 -0.41
C SER A 59 1.18 9.26 -1.79
N ARG A 60 1.21 10.59 -1.89
CA ARG A 60 1.15 11.31 -3.17
C ARG A 60 2.26 10.85 -4.12
N GLU A 61 3.46 10.66 -3.59
CA GLU A 61 4.61 10.16 -4.35
C GLU A 61 4.35 8.76 -4.94
N LYS A 62 3.88 7.80 -4.14
CA LYS A 62 3.54 6.46 -4.64
C LYS A 62 2.40 6.49 -5.67
N ALA A 63 1.43 7.38 -5.49
CA ALA A 63 0.35 7.56 -6.45
C ALA A 63 0.86 8.16 -7.77
N LEU A 64 1.75 9.14 -7.71
CA LEU A 64 2.41 9.73 -8.89
C LEU A 64 3.29 8.71 -9.61
N ASP A 65 4.04 7.90 -8.87
CA ASP A 65 4.90 6.85 -9.42
C ASP A 65 4.11 5.77 -10.16
N ALA A 66 2.90 5.44 -9.70
CA ALA A 66 2.02 4.51 -10.39
C ALA A 66 1.67 5.00 -11.81
N LEU A 67 1.61 6.32 -12.03
CA LEU A 67 1.31 6.89 -13.34
C LEU A 67 2.46 6.70 -14.35
N ALA A 68 3.67 6.34 -13.90
CA ALA A 68 4.78 6.07 -14.81
C ALA A 68 4.63 4.77 -15.61
N TYR A 69 3.78 3.84 -15.17
CA TYR A 69 3.52 2.61 -15.92
C TYR A 69 2.71 2.85 -17.20
N PHE A 70 1.99 3.96 -17.28
CA PHE A 70 1.35 4.39 -18.52
C PHE A 70 2.39 4.93 -19.49
N SER A 71 2.17 4.71 -20.79
CA SER A 71 3.02 5.23 -21.83
C SER A 71 2.98 6.77 -21.86
N PRO A 72 3.99 7.44 -22.45
CA PRO A 72 3.94 8.88 -22.68
C PRO A 72 2.67 9.33 -23.41
N GLU A 73 2.21 8.54 -24.39
CA GLU A 73 1.00 8.82 -25.17
C GLU A 73 -0.27 8.69 -24.31
N GLU A 74 -0.35 7.65 -23.47
CA GLU A 74 -1.46 7.48 -22.53
C GLU A 74 -1.53 8.63 -21.52
N ARG A 75 -0.38 9.06 -20.97
CA ARG A 75 -0.31 10.21 -20.06
C ARG A 75 -0.73 11.52 -20.76
N GLU A 76 -0.32 11.73 -22.01
CA GLU A 76 -0.75 12.93 -22.76
C GLU A 76 -2.24 12.86 -23.13
N ALA A 77 -2.81 11.67 -23.31
CA ALA A 77 -4.26 11.50 -23.45
C ALA A 77 -5.00 11.95 -22.17
N MET A 78 -4.55 11.51 -20.98
CA MET A 78 -5.09 11.97 -19.70
C MET A 78 -5.04 13.50 -19.57
N ILE A 79 -3.92 14.12 -19.94
CA ILE A 79 -3.78 15.59 -19.91
C ILE A 79 -4.79 16.28 -20.83
N ARG A 80 -4.95 15.79 -22.06
CA ARG A 80 -5.78 16.43 -23.08
C ARG A 80 -7.27 16.24 -22.83
N GLU A 81 -7.66 15.07 -22.32
CA GLU A 81 -9.06 14.68 -22.11
C GLU A 81 -9.57 15.16 -20.74
N ASP A 82 -8.75 15.02 -19.70
CA ASP A 82 -9.15 15.25 -18.31
C ASP A 82 -8.42 16.42 -17.63
N GLY A 83 -7.48 17.08 -18.32
CA GLY A 83 -6.71 18.19 -17.78
C GLY A 83 -5.64 17.77 -16.75
N GLY A 84 -5.36 16.47 -16.61
CA GLY A 84 -4.48 15.91 -15.59
C GLY A 84 -4.77 14.43 -15.36
N ALA A 85 -4.45 13.92 -14.16
CA ALA A 85 -4.79 12.55 -13.76
C ALA A 85 -5.29 12.49 -12.31
N GLU A 86 -6.18 11.54 -12.05
CA GLU A 86 -6.67 11.21 -10.71
C GLU A 86 -6.30 9.77 -10.36
N VAL A 87 -5.68 9.56 -9.20
CA VAL A 87 -5.34 8.24 -8.65
C VAL A 87 -6.07 8.05 -7.35
N ILE A 88 -6.89 6.99 -7.27
CA ILE A 88 -7.62 6.61 -6.07
C ILE A 88 -6.92 5.41 -5.43
N CYS A 89 -6.54 5.53 -4.16
CA CYS A 89 -5.98 4.39 -3.44
C CYS A 89 -7.04 3.31 -3.23
N HIS A 90 -6.83 2.12 -3.79
CA HIS A 90 -7.75 0.97 -3.63
C HIS A 90 -7.94 0.51 -2.17
N TRP A 91 -7.07 0.92 -1.25
CA TRP A 91 -7.12 0.49 0.16
C TRP A 91 -7.85 1.49 1.05
N CYS A 92 -7.47 2.76 1.03
CA CYS A 92 -8.07 3.78 1.90
C CYS A 92 -9.01 4.74 1.18
N GLY A 93 -9.09 4.69 -0.15
CA GLY A 93 -9.91 5.61 -0.95
C GLY A 93 -9.35 7.04 -1.07
N GLU A 94 -8.13 7.30 -0.58
CA GLU A 94 -7.49 8.61 -0.73
C GLU A 94 -7.34 8.98 -2.21
N VAL A 95 -7.68 10.22 -2.56
CA VAL A 95 -7.71 10.70 -3.94
C VAL A 95 -6.57 11.68 -4.18
N TYR A 96 -5.67 11.32 -5.09
CA TYR A 96 -4.54 12.14 -5.50
C TYR A 96 -4.76 12.69 -6.90
N ARG A 97 -4.75 14.02 -7.04
CA ARG A 97 -4.85 14.71 -8.34
C ARG A 97 -3.52 15.27 -8.76
N PHE A 98 -3.17 15.12 -10.03
CA PHE A 98 -1.90 15.53 -10.60
C PHE A 98 -2.10 16.45 -11.79
N SER A 99 -1.29 17.50 -11.86
CA SER A 99 -1.34 18.48 -12.95
C SER A 99 -0.66 17.95 -14.22
N PRO A 100 -0.91 18.59 -15.38
CA PRO A 100 -0.19 18.28 -16.61
C PRO A 100 1.34 18.39 -16.48
N GLU A 101 1.83 19.35 -15.70
CA GLU A 101 3.26 19.54 -15.45
C GLU A 101 3.85 18.36 -14.67
N GLU A 102 3.15 17.89 -13.63
CA GLU A 102 3.57 16.72 -12.84
C GLU A 102 3.59 15.45 -13.70
N LEU A 103 2.61 15.27 -14.57
CA LEU A 103 2.54 14.12 -15.49
C LEU A 103 3.67 14.13 -16.52
N ARG A 104 3.98 15.30 -17.10
CA ARG A 104 5.08 15.41 -18.07
C ARG A 104 6.46 15.26 -17.43
N ALA A 105 6.62 15.67 -16.17
CA ALA A 105 7.86 15.51 -15.43
C ALA A 105 8.24 14.03 -15.20
N LEU A 106 7.28 13.11 -15.19
CA LEU A 106 7.55 11.67 -15.04
C LEU A 106 8.45 11.09 -16.14
N GLY A 107 8.50 11.71 -17.32
CA GLY A 107 9.27 11.23 -18.47
C GLY A 107 10.76 11.58 -18.46
N ALA A 108 11.24 12.42 -17.53
CA ALA A 108 12.58 12.98 -17.57
C ALA A 108 13.70 11.96 -17.26
N GLU A 109 13.41 10.89 -16.51
CA GLU A 109 14.38 9.92 -16.02
C GLU A 109 13.89 8.46 -16.18
N GLU A 110 13.23 8.16 -17.31
CA GLU A 110 12.78 6.82 -17.67
C GLU A 110 13.45 6.29 -18.96
N VAL A 111 13.74 5.00 -19.00
CA VAL A 111 14.20 4.29 -20.20
C VAL A 111 13.09 3.32 -20.60
N ARG A 112 12.69 3.36 -21.88
CA ARG A 112 11.63 2.51 -22.44
C ARG A 112 12.14 1.68 -23.61
N CYS A 113 11.48 0.56 -23.86
CA CYS A 113 11.73 -0.26 -25.04
C CYS A 113 11.44 0.55 -26.32
N PRO A 114 12.39 0.63 -27.28
CA PRO A 114 12.16 1.36 -28.53
C PRO A 114 11.11 0.68 -29.44
N ASP A 115 10.86 -0.62 -29.26
CA ASP A 115 9.97 -1.37 -30.15
C ASP A 115 8.52 -1.39 -29.65
N CYS A 116 8.30 -1.35 -28.33
CA CYS A 116 6.97 -1.49 -27.75
C CYS A 116 6.65 -0.54 -26.59
N GLY A 117 7.55 0.39 -26.22
CA GLY A 117 7.31 1.40 -25.20
C GLY A 117 7.24 0.91 -23.75
N GLU A 118 7.49 -0.38 -23.49
CA GLU A 118 7.52 -0.96 -22.14
C GLU A 118 8.58 -0.26 -21.28
N LEU A 119 8.23 0.06 -20.04
CA LEU A 119 9.12 0.74 -19.11
C LEU A 119 10.21 -0.22 -18.64
N TRP A 120 11.47 0.04 -18.99
CA TRP A 120 12.62 -0.78 -18.61
C TRP A 120 13.31 -0.27 -17.35
N TYR A 121 13.37 1.05 -17.19
CA TYR A 121 13.98 1.70 -16.04
C TYR A 121 13.24 2.98 -15.71
N LYS A 122 13.11 3.25 -14.41
CA LYS A 122 12.77 4.58 -13.89
C LYS A 122 13.49 4.74 -12.56
N LYS A 123 14.10 5.90 -12.36
CA LYS A 123 14.59 6.32 -11.05
C LYS A 123 13.43 6.88 -10.23
N ARG A 124 13.13 6.26 -9.10
CA ARG A 124 12.14 6.81 -8.15
C ARG A 124 12.79 7.86 -7.25
N ALA A 125 11.98 8.77 -6.71
CA ALA A 125 12.46 9.84 -5.83
C ALA A 125 13.02 9.32 -4.50
N ASP A 126 12.62 8.12 -4.06
CA ASP A 126 13.16 7.40 -2.92
C ASP A 126 14.49 6.66 -3.20
N GLY A 127 15.01 6.77 -4.44
CA GLY A 127 16.24 6.11 -4.89
C GLY A 127 16.06 4.63 -5.24
N VAL A 128 14.85 4.08 -5.21
CA VAL A 128 14.57 2.70 -5.61
C VAL A 128 14.52 2.60 -7.13
N GLU A 129 15.43 1.83 -7.71
CA GLU A 129 15.47 1.57 -9.15
C GLU A 129 14.63 0.33 -9.49
N ILE A 130 13.72 0.45 -10.46
CA ILE A 130 13.12 -0.72 -11.09
C ILE A 130 14.07 -1.13 -12.22
N VAL A 131 14.89 -2.15 -11.95
CA VAL A 131 15.80 -2.73 -12.94
C VAL A 131 15.35 -4.16 -13.20
N TYR A 132 15.13 -4.48 -14.47
CA TYR A 132 14.96 -5.86 -14.94
C TYR A 132 16.23 -6.29 -15.69
N PRO A 133 17.41 -6.39 -15.03
CA PRO A 133 18.62 -6.78 -15.73
C PRO A 133 18.47 -8.24 -16.20
N GLU A 134 18.89 -8.54 -17.43
CA GLU A 134 18.78 -9.85 -18.08
C GLU A 134 17.35 -10.30 -18.46
N ALA A 135 16.35 -9.42 -18.31
CA ALA A 135 14.99 -9.72 -18.73
C ALA A 135 14.81 -9.61 -20.25
N VAL A 136 13.88 -10.38 -20.78
CA VAL A 136 13.34 -10.20 -22.13
C VAL A 136 12.11 -9.30 -22.00
N CYS A 137 12.12 -8.18 -22.72
CA CYS A 137 10.98 -7.28 -22.85
C CYS A 137 9.75 -8.04 -23.36
N ARG A 138 8.54 -7.54 -23.10
CA ARG A 138 7.29 -8.14 -23.58
C ARG A 138 7.27 -8.42 -25.09
N CYS A 139 7.95 -7.61 -25.89
CA CYS A 139 8.06 -7.79 -27.34
C CYS A 139 9.09 -8.85 -27.79
N GLY A 140 9.80 -9.50 -26.86
CA GLY A 140 10.84 -10.48 -27.16
C GLY A 140 12.27 -9.91 -27.26
N ARG A 141 12.43 -8.58 -27.15
CA ARG A 141 13.75 -7.92 -27.18
C ARG A 141 14.48 -8.06 -25.84
N PRO A 142 15.78 -8.40 -25.82
CA PRO A 142 16.58 -8.32 -24.59
C PRO A 142 16.60 -6.88 -24.04
N VAL A 143 16.32 -6.72 -22.75
CA VAL A 143 16.42 -5.42 -22.06
C VAL A 143 17.89 -4.99 -22.06
N GLN A 144 18.16 -3.83 -22.63
CA GLN A 144 19.48 -3.21 -22.68
C GLN A 144 19.37 -1.83 -22.05
N ILE A 145 19.84 -1.69 -20.81
CA ILE A 145 19.93 -0.43 -20.10
C ILE A 145 21.42 -0.09 -20.06
N GLU A 146 21.85 0.94 -20.80
CA GLU A 146 23.24 1.40 -20.74
C GLU A 146 23.51 1.99 -19.35
N PRO A 147 24.66 1.71 -18.72
CA PRO A 147 24.97 2.19 -17.36
C PRO A 147 25.26 3.70 -17.27
N GLU A 148 25.02 4.47 -18.34
CA GLU A 148 25.21 5.91 -18.35
C GLU A 148 23.87 6.63 -18.10
N THR A 149 23.42 6.57 -16.85
CA THR A 149 22.53 7.59 -16.32
C THR A 149 23.25 8.94 -16.42
N PRO A 150 22.61 10.03 -16.90
CA PRO A 150 23.22 11.35 -16.86
C PRO A 150 23.61 11.67 -15.41
N SER A 151 24.92 11.73 -15.19
CA SER A 151 25.54 12.28 -13.99
C SER A 151 24.92 13.65 -13.71
N ALA A 152 24.41 13.82 -12.49
CA ALA A 152 24.48 15.11 -11.84
C ALA A 152 25.96 15.48 -11.61
#